data_AF-A0A6J5UNK4-F1
#
_entry.id   AF-A0A6J5UNK4-F1
#
_cell.length_a   1.000
_cell.length_b   1.000
_cell.length_c   1.000
_cell.angle_alpha   90.00
_cell.angle_beta   90.00
_cell.angle_gamma   90.00
#
_symmetry.space_group_name_H-M   'P 1'
#
loop_
_entity.id
_entity.type
_entity.pdbx_description
1 polymer ?
#
loop_
_entity_poly.entity_id
_entity_poly.type
_entity_poly.pdbx_seq_one_letter_code
_entity_poly.pdbx_strand_id
1 'polypeptide(L)'
;MLKEGIRGVGFIIGDSNGNLEGAVAMRAPVMVSILATELYALKAGLLFAIDASFIPLMVESDCLNAVNMINSGDVCFATEGGSSGGNPKAAAP
;
A
#
# COMPACT_ATOMS: atom_id res chain seq x y z
N MET A 1 -15.51 -15.91 7.92
CA MET A 1 -15.84 -14.49 8.15
C MET A 1 -14.87 -13.98 9.21
N LEU A 2 -13.71 -13.48 8.78
CA LEU A 2 -12.71 -12.91 9.71
C LEU A 2 -13.30 -11.60 10.23
N LYS A 3 -13.40 -11.45 11.55
CA LYS A 3 -13.75 -10.17 12.18
C LYS A 3 -12.78 -9.11 11.64
N GLU A 4 -13.31 -8.05 11.03
CA GLU A 4 -12.49 -6.92 10.61
C GLU A 4 -11.89 -6.27 11.87
N GLY A 5 -10.64 -6.60 12.15
CA GLY A 5 -9.87 -6.02 13.23
C GLY A 5 -9.32 -4.65 12.84
N ILE A 6 -9.03 -3.82 13.84
CA ILE A 6 -8.30 -2.56 13.64
C ILE A 6 -6.99 -2.87 12.92
N ARG A 7 -6.72 -2.17 11.82
CA ARG A 7 -5.48 -2.30 11.06
C ARG A 7 -4.56 -1.12 11.31
N GLY A 8 -3.26 -1.38 11.20
CA GLY A 8 -2.21 -0.36 11.26
C GLY A 8 -1.62 -0.11 9.88
N VAL A 9 -1.10 1.09 9.69
CA VAL A 9 -0.32 1.50 8.53
C VAL A 9 1.04 1.92 9.06
N GLY A 10 2.11 1.42 8.45
CA GLY A 10 3.45 1.84 8.81
C GLY A 10 4.41 1.73 7.63
N PHE A 11 5.41 2.60 7.64
CA PHE A 11 6.53 2.56 6.70
C PHE A 11 7.79 3.07 7.38
N ILE A 12 8.92 2.67 6.80
CA ILE A 12 10.26 3.08 7.21
C ILE A 12 11.00 3.57 5.96
N ILE A 13 11.81 4.62 6.13
CA ILE A 13 12.76 5.09 5.15
C ILE A 13 14.14 4.95 5.76
N GLY A 14 15.00 4.20 5.06
CA GLY A 14 16.40 4.09 5.40
C GLY A 14 17.29 4.55 4.25
N ASP A 15 18.51 4.99 4.58
CA ASP A 15 19.54 5.25 3.59
C ASP A 15 20.22 3.94 3.14
N SER A 16 21.13 4.04 2.17
CA SER A 16 21.89 2.88 1.66
C SER A 16 22.88 2.29 2.67
N ASN A 17 23.15 2.97 3.78
CA ASN A 17 24.02 2.49 4.85
C ASN A 17 23.23 1.77 5.95
N GLY A 18 21.91 1.70 5.83
CA GLY A 18 21.02 1.14 6.84
C GLY A 18 20.66 2.10 7.97
N ASN A 19 20.96 3.40 7.84
CA ASN A 19 20.51 4.42 8.80
C ASN A 19 19.02 4.68 8.61
N LEU A 20 18.31 4.89 9.72
CA LEU A 20 16.90 5.25 9.71
C LEU A 20 16.73 6.77 9.49
N GLU A 21 16.11 7.14 8.38
CA GLU A 21 15.84 8.54 8.00
C GLU A 21 14.41 8.98 8.32
N GLY A 22 13.47 8.02 8.36
CA GLY A 22 12.08 8.31 8.70
C GLY A 22 11.28 7.08 9.05
N ALA A 23 10.28 7.23 9.91
CA ALA A 23 9.33 6.18 10.24
C ALA A 23 7.98 6.77 10.62
N VAL A 24 6.92 6.09 10.18
CA VAL A 24 5.54 6.43 10.56
C VAL A 24 4.80 5.17 10.95
N ALA A 25 3.99 5.29 12.00
CA ALA A 25 3.00 4.30 12.38
C ALA A 25 1.69 5.02 12.72
N MET A 26 0.61 4.64 12.07
CA MET A 26 -0.71 5.22 12.29
C MET A 26 -1.81 4.15 12.21
N ARG A 27 -2.99 4.46 12.74
CA ARG A 27 -4.17 3.62 12.50
C ARG A 27 -4.60 3.78 11.05
N ALA A 28 -5.02 2.68 10.42
CA ALA A 28 -5.63 2.75 9.11
C ALA A 28 -6.89 3.64 9.17
N PRO A 29 -7.06 4.59 8.24
CA PRO A 29 -8.15 5.57 8.30
C PRO A 29 -9.54 4.94 8.14
N VAL A 30 -9.64 3.76 7.51
CA VAL A 30 -10.89 3.00 7.34
C VAL A 30 -10.65 1.50 7.45
N MET A 31 -11.71 0.73 7.68
CA MET A 31 -11.67 -0.73 7.56
C MET A 31 -11.53 -1.10 6.07
N VAL A 32 -10.30 -1.39 5.65
CA VAL A 32 -9.97 -1.88 4.31
C VAL A 32 -9.46 -3.32 4.36
N SER A 33 -9.36 -3.97 3.20
CA SER A 33 -8.69 -5.27 3.08
C SER A 33 -7.22 -5.18 3.50
N ILE A 34 -6.58 -6.32 3.78
CA ILE A 34 -5.14 -6.37 4.08
C ILE A 34 -4.36 -5.73 2.92
N LEU A 35 -4.63 -6.16 1.68
CA LEU A 35 -3.97 -5.64 0.49
C LEU A 35 -4.14 -4.11 0.34
N ALA A 36 -5.34 -3.58 0.57
CA ALA A 36 -5.56 -2.15 0.50
C ALA A 36 -4.86 -1.37 1.63
N THR A 37 -4.65 -2.00 2.80
CA THR A 37 -3.83 -1.43 3.88
C THR A 37 -2.36 -1.34 3.46
N GLU A 38 -1.84 -2.40 2.85
CA GLU A 38 -0.46 -2.45 2.33
C GLU A 38 -0.24 -1.40 1.23
N LEU A 39 -1.14 -1.33 0.25
CA LEU A 39 -1.09 -0.32 -0.81
C LEU A 39 -1.18 1.10 -0.25
N TYR A 40 -1.99 1.32 0.79
CA TYR A 40 -2.05 2.61 1.46
C TYR A 40 -0.76 2.95 2.21
N ALA A 41 -0.12 1.98 2.87
CA ALA A 41 1.19 2.17 3.51
C ALA A 41 2.26 2.57 2.50
N LEU A 42 2.29 1.90 1.35
CA LEU A 42 3.20 2.21 0.24
C LEU A 42 2.94 3.61 -0.33
N LYS A 43 1.67 3.97 -0.58
CA LYS A 43 1.28 5.31 -1.04
C LYS A 43 1.75 6.39 -0.05
N ALA A 44 1.46 6.19 1.24
CA ALA A 44 1.82 7.16 2.28
C ALA A 44 3.34 7.32 2.43
N GLY A 45 4.08 6.21 2.41
CA GLY A 45 5.55 6.22 2.47
C GLY A 45 6.19 6.90 1.25
N LEU A 46 5.67 6.62 0.05
CA LEU A 46 6.14 7.25 -1.19
C LEU A 46 5.87 8.76 -1.19
N LEU A 47 4.67 9.20 -0.80
CA LEU A 47 4.36 10.63 -0.71
C LEU A 47 5.30 11.34 0.27
N PHE A 48 5.50 10.77 1.46
CA PHE A 48 6.43 11.33 2.44
C PHE A 48 7.86 11.40 1.88
N ALA A 49 8.32 10.34 1.21
CA ALA A 49 9.66 10.29 0.64
C ALA A 49 9.87 11.34 -0.46
N ILE A 50 8.87 11.52 -1.35
CA ILE A 50 8.89 12.53 -2.40
C ILE A 50 8.88 13.94 -1.80
N ASP A 51 7.99 14.21 -0.84
CA ASP A 51 7.90 15.51 -0.16
C ASP A 51 9.20 15.86 0.58
N ALA A 52 9.87 14.85 1.14
CA ALA A 52 11.19 14.98 1.78
C ALA A 52 12.38 14.98 0.78
N SER A 53 12.12 14.87 -0.52
CA SER A 53 13.15 14.77 -1.57
C SER A 53 14.13 13.60 -1.40
N PHE A 54 13.69 12.50 -0.79
CA PHE A 54 14.42 11.24 -0.79
C PHE A 54 14.28 10.59 -2.16
N ILE A 55 15.24 10.85 -3.05
CA ILE A 55 15.33 10.24 -4.38
C ILE A 55 16.79 9.92 -4.71
N PRO A 56 17.10 8.79 -5.37
CA PRO A 56 16.19 7.74 -5.85
C PRO A 56 15.66 6.83 -4.73
N LEU A 57 14.55 6.12 -4.98
CA LEU A 57 13.88 5.23 -4.01
C LEU A 57 13.90 3.77 -4.45
N MET A 58 14.17 2.88 -3.49
CA MET A 58 13.91 1.44 -3.58
C MET A 58 12.80 1.11 -2.57
N VAL A 59 11.71 0.53 -3.06
CA VAL A 59 10.54 0.19 -2.24
C VAL A 59 10.53 -1.30 -1.95
N GLU A 60 10.44 -1.66 -0.68
CA GLU A 60 10.32 -3.04 -0.22
C GLU A 60 8.95 -3.26 0.45
N SER A 61 8.34 -4.40 0.19
CA SER A 61 7.10 -4.84 0.82
C SER A 61 7.10 -6.36 0.92
N ASP A 62 6.60 -6.88 2.04
CA ASP A 62 6.38 -8.32 2.25
C ASP A 62 5.08 -8.80 1.55
N CYS A 63 4.27 -7.88 1.03
CA CYS A 63 3.05 -8.19 0.31
C CYS A 63 3.31 -8.39 -1.18
N LEU A 64 3.52 -9.64 -1.59
CA LEU A 64 3.74 -10.02 -3.00
C LEU A 64 2.67 -9.44 -3.95
N ASN A 65 1.40 -9.41 -3.51
CA ASN A 65 0.32 -8.84 -4.31
C ASN A 65 0.49 -7.33 -4.52
N ALA A 66 0.91 -6.58 -3.50
CA ALA A 66 1.17 -5.15 -3.62
C ALA A 66 2.36 -4.87 -4.57
N VAL A 67 3.45 -5.65 -4.42
CA VAL A 67 4.62 -5.58 -5.32
C VAL A 67 4.22 -5.84 -6.77
N ASN A 68 3.42 -6.89 -7.01
CA ASN A 68 2.97 -7.23 -8.36
C ASN A 68 2.08 -6.14 -8.96
N MET A 69 1.16 -5.56 -8.17
CA MET A 69 0.28 -4.48 -8.65
C MET A 69 1.04 -3.20 -8.99
N ILE A 70 2.04 -2.82 -8.19
CA ILE A 70 2.86 -1.63 -8.47
C ILE A 70 3.70 -1.84 -9.72
N ASN A 71 4.22 -3.05 -9.91
CA ASN A 71 5.07 -3.38 -11.05
C ASN A 71 4.30 -3.71 -12.33
N SER A 72 3.00 -4.04 -12.27
CA SER A 72 2.21 -4.36 -13.47
C SER A 72 1.90 -3.12 -14.32
N GLY A 73 1.94 -1.92 -13.72
CA GLY A 73 1.59 -0.67 -14.41
C GLY A 73 0.09 -0.51 -14.67
N ASP A 74 -0.75 -1.42 -14.14
CA ASP A 74 -2.19 -1.33 -14.27
C ASP A 74 -2.74 -0.19 -13.41
N VAL A 75 -3.65 0.60 -13.98
CA VAL A 75 -4.31 1.68 -13.24
C VAL A 75 -5.29 1.08 -12.23
N CYS A 76 -4.98 1.20 -10.93
CA CYS A 76 -5.87 0.75 -9.87
C CYS A 76 -6.95 1.82 -9.60
N PHE A 77 -8.19 1.57 -10.04
CA PHE A 77 -9.36 2.43 -9.80
C PHE A 77 -10.01 2.22 -8.42
N ALA A 78 -9.25 1.75 -7.42
CA ALA A 78 -9.82 1.58 -6.08
C ALA A 78 -10.23 2.96 -5.54
N THR A 79 -11.54 3.15 -5.37
CA THR A 79 -12.08 4.31 -4.65
C THR A 79 -11.50 4.31 -3.24
N GLU A 80 -11.01 5.45 -2.76
CA GLU A 80 -10.58 5.56 -1.36
C GLU A 80 -11.75 5.14 -0.45
N GLY A 81 -11.65 3.96 0.16
CA GLY A 81 -12.69 3.38 1.03
C GLY A 81 -13.81 2.58 0.33
N GLY A 82 -13.68 2.21 -0.94
CA GLY A 82 -14.69 1.40 -1.64
C GLY A 82 -14.44 -0.11 -1.53
N SER A 83 -15.27 -0.82 -0.77
CA SER A 83 -15.30 -2.30 -0.79
C SER A 83 -15.86 -2.76 -2.15
N SER A 84 -14.98 -3.08 -3.11
CA SER A 84 -15.40 -3.57 -4.42
C SER A 84 -15.76 -5.06 -4.35
N GLY A 85 -16.97 -5.35 -3.86
CA GLY A 85 -17.66 -6.58 -4.20
C GLY A 85 -18.03 -6.55 -5.67
N GLY A 86 -17.16 -7.08 -6.53
CA GLY A 86 -17.38 -7.19 -7.97
C GLY A 86 -16.99 -8.58 -8.45
N ASN A 87 -17.96 -9.48 -8.54
CA ASN A 87 -17.82 -10.81 -9.12
C ASN A 87 -17.43 -10.67 -10.61
N PRO A 88 -16.35 -11.31 -11.12
CA PRO A 88 -16.07 -11.29 -12.54
C PRO A 88 -17.16 -12.10 -13.25
N LYS A 89 -18.09 -11.39 -13.90
CA LYS A 89 -19.08 -12.01 -14.78
C LYS A 89 -18.31 -12.57 -15.98
N ALA A 90 -18.37 -13.88 -16.13
CA ALA A 90 -17.75 -14.65 -17.20
C ALA A 90 -18.00 -14.01 -18.58
N ALA A 91 -16.93 -13.86 -19.36
CA ALA A 91 -17.01 -13.55 -20.77
C ALA A 91 -17.05 -14.87 -21.57
N ALA A 92 -18.16 -15.10 -22.26
CA ALA A 92 -18.37 -15.99 -23.41
C ALA A 92 -19.71 -15.55 -24.05
N PRO A 93 -19.96 -15.74 -25.36
CA PRO A 93 -19.38 -16.74 -26.27
C PRO A 93 -18.20 -16.26 -27.12
#